data_AF-A0A350X6U4-F1
#
_entry.id   AF-A0A350X6U4-F1
#
_cell.length_a   1.000
_cell.length_b   1.000
_cell.length_c   1.000
_cell.angle_alpha   90.00
_cell.angle_beta   90.00
_cell.angle_gamma   90.00
#
_symmetry.space_group_name_H-M   'P 1'
#
loop_
_entity.id
_entity.type
_entity.pdbx_description
1 polymer ?
#
loop_
_entity_poly.entity_id
_entity_poly.type
_entity_poly.pdbx_seq_one_letter_code
_entity_poly.pdbx_strand_id
1 'polypeptide(L)'
;VGGAINSLNAKLTIENSRFINNDTESAFFDTGKPLAFLRGYGGAIYTDRASSTVEENQGIGGTIRITGSLFDGNRAKAGGGATHLFTAPADQVIIEDTTYSNNKVSALPGGDGGNGGALYQLSDSQNGGLILRNTTFTNNTAMSQGGGAWIFNRPATITNSTFVGNRAESSVPPDGTTGNGGAIALYSPADIVNTTIANNYAGWSGGAVLAAPDKAVTVKNTIFADNTAANPWQIQQETSRELTDLGGNIQSRPKLTNLFNDNNATASVTIADPKLGTLQEINGKLVLPLLPGSAAIDFGTGAGAPNTDQRGVTRPIDGDGNGSAIVDSGSYEFSGNVAIPAPEIEVKDGTTDIVDGTTTAINFGSTTIGTPLVKNFTINNTGNSALSLTAPTLPTGFT
;
A
#
# COMPACT_ATOMS: atom_id res chain seq x y z
N VAL A 1 -3.28 -23.51 -2.46
CA VAL A 1 -4.00 -23.25 -3.72
C VAL A 1 -4.56 -21.86 -3.65
N GLY A 2 -4.39 -21.08 -4.71
CA GLY A 2 -4.92 -19.73 -4.80
C GLY A 2 -6.38 -19.73 -5.23
N GLY A 3 -7.13 -18.68 -4.89
CA GLY A 3 -8.56 -18.61 -5.18
C GLY A 3 -8.89 -18.44 -6.67
N ALA A 4 -7.97 -17.87 -7.45
CA ALA A 4 -8.12 -17.70 -8.90
C ALA A 4 -7.08 -18.52 -9.69
N ILE A 5 -5.80 -18.37 -9.35
CA ILE A 5 -4.69 -18.99 -10.07
C ILE A 5 -3.86 -19.82 -9.12
N ASN A 6 -3.54 -21.03 -9.57
CA ASN A 6 -2.62 -21.94 -8.92
C ASN A 6 -1.53 -22.33 -9.94
N SER A 7 -0.33 -21.78 -9.79
CA SER A 7 0.82 -22.09 -10.66
C SER A 7 1.80 -22.98 -9.92
N LEU A 8 2.17 -24.12 -10.50
CA LEU A 8 3.10 -25.08 -9.91
C LEU A 8 4.24 -25.34 -10.90
N ASN A 9 5.49 -25.10 -10.49
CA ASN A 9 6.70 -25.35 -11.28
C ASN A 9 6.65 -24.73 -12.68
N ALA A 10 6.10 -23.52 -12.79
CA ALA A 10 5.87 -22.86 -14.06
C ALA A 10 6.05 -21.33 -13.97
N LYS A 11 6.68 -20.77 -15.00
CA LYS A 11 6.82 -19.32 -15.20
C LYS A 11 5.43 -18.71 -15.29
N LEU A 12 5.23 -17.60 -14.58
CA LEU A 12 3.93 -16.94 -14.51
C LEU A 12 4.05 -15.51 -14.98
N THR A 13 3.15 -15.09 -15.85
CA THR A 13 3.03 -13.70 -16.30
C THR A 13 1.57 -13.27 -16.18
N ILE A 14 1.34 -12.21 -15.41
CA ILE A 14 0.05 -11.58 -15.21
C ILE A 14 0.19 -10.11 -15.61
N GLU A 15 -0.60 -9.67 -16.57
CA GLU A 15 -0.53 -8.33 -17.13
C GLU A 15 -1.92 -7.73 -17.17
N ASN A 16 -2.06 -6.48 -16.74
CA ASN A 16 -3.27 -5.66 -16.91
C ASN A 16 -4.56 -6.37 -16.45
N SER A 17 -4.46 -7.12 -15.35
CA SER A 17 -5.52 -8.02 -14.88
C SER A 17 -6.10 -7.56 -13.55
N ARG A 18 -7.35 -7.96 -13.27
CA ARG A 18 -8.07 -7.58 -12.05
C ARG A 18 -8.51 -8.84 -11.29
N PHE A 19 -8.07 -8.96 -10.04
CA PHE A 19 -8.41 -10.03 -9.12
C PHE A 19 -9.20 -9.43 -7.96
N ILE A 20 -10.52 -9.61 -8.00
CA ILE A 20 -11.45 -8.95 -7.08
C ILE A 20 -12.17 -10.00 -6.24
N ASN A 21 -12.10 -9.87 -4.92
CA ASN A 21 -12.82 -10.71 -3.96
C ASN A 21 -12.57 -12.22 -4.11
N ASN A 22 -11.39 -12.63 -4.55
CA ASN A 22 -11.01 -14.05 -4.54
C ASN A 22 -10.73 -14.50 -3.11
N ASP A 23 -11.11 -15.73 -2.78
CA ASP A 23 -11.23 -16.16 -1.38
C ASP A 23 -10.72 -17.59 -1.18
N THR A 24 -9.85 -17.77 -0.20
CA THR A 24 -9.38 -19.08 0.27
C THR A 24 -9.57 -19.32 1.77
N GLU A 25 -10.44 -18.54 2.43
CA GLU A 25 -10.71 -18.59 3.88
C GLU A 25 -11.46 -19.85 4.34
N SER A 26 -12.12 -20.55 3.41
CA SER A 26 -12.74 -21.87 3.68
C SER A 26 -11.71 -22.97 3.97
N ALA A 27 -10.41 -22.68 3.77
CA ALA A 27 -9.36 -23.61 4.09
C ALA A 27 -9.28 -23.97 5.58
N PHE A 28 -8.84 -25.19 5.83
CA PHE A 28 -8.62 -25.74 7.17
C PHE A 28 -7.35 -26.59 7.19
N PHE A 29 -6.79 -26.77 8.38
CA PHE A 29 -5.66 -27.66 8.60
C PHE A 29 -6.18 -29.11 8.64
N ASP A 30 -5.79 -29.94 7.66
CA ASP A 30 -6.24 -31.34 7.54
C ASP A 30 -5.49 -32.24 8.52
N THR A 31 -5.86 -32.15 9.81
CA THR A 31 -5.24 -32.94 10.88
C THR A 31 -5.47 -34.44 10.67
N GLY A 32 -4.42 -35.25 10.90
CA GLY A 32 -4.52 -36.72 10.85
C GLY A 32 -4.19 -37.36 9.50
N LYS A 33 -3.72 -36.60 8.50
CA LYS A 33 -3.15 -37.16 7.26
C LYS A 33 -1.62 -37.04 7.23
N PRO A 34 -0.91 -38.04 6.69
CA PRO A 34 0.57 -38.04 6.63
C PRO A 34 1.14 -36.96 5.70
N LEU A 35 0.30 -36.31 4.89
CA LEU A 35 0.63 -35.14 4.08
C LEU A 35 -0.46 -34.09 4.30
N ALA A 36 -0.52 -33.49 5.49
CA ALA A 36 -1.40 -32.35 5.76
C ALA A 36 -0.90 -31.13 4.95
N PHE A 37 -1.23 -31.07 3.65
CA PHE A 37 -0.85 -29.94 2.82
C PHE A 37 -1.72 -28.74 3.19
N LEU A 38 -1.06 -27.65 3.59
CA LEU A 38 -1.73 -26.42 3.98
C LEU A 38 -2.54 -25.88 2.79
N ARG A 39 -3.86 -25.76 2.98
CA ARG A 39 -4.74 -25.02 2.07
C ARG A 39 -4.94 -23.61 2.66
N GLY A 40 -5.25 -22.61 1.83
CA GLY A 40 -5.57 -21.25 2.32
C GLY A 40 -4.51 -20.17 2.10
N TYR A 41 -3.62 -20.37 1.13
CA TYR A 41 -2.62 -19.39 0.71
C TYR A 41 -3.05 -18.66 -0.56
N GLY A 42 -2.77 -17.36 -0.64
CA GLY A 42 -2.97 -16.58 -1.86
C GLY A 42 -4.44 -16.41 -2.18
N GLY A 43 -5.11 -15.37 -1.66
CA GLY A 43 -6.54 -15.20 -1.90
C GLY A 43 -6.88 -15.19 -3.38
N ALA A 44 -6.02 -14.61 -4.22
CA ALA A 44 -6.09 -14.68 -5.67
C ALA A 44 -5.09 -15.67 -6.28
N ILE A 45 -3.79 -15.46 -6.05
CA ILE A 45 -2.73 -16.21 -6.74
C ILE A 45 -1.89 -16.96 -5.72
N TYR A 46 -1.67 -18.23 -6.02
CA TYR A 46 -0.66 -19.05 -5.38
C TYR A 46 0.35 -19.54 -6.42
N THR A 47 1.63 -19.43 -6.10
CA THR A 47 2.69 -20.11 -6.84
C THR A 47 3.45 -21.07 -5.93
N ASP A 48 3.89 -22.19 -6.49
CA ASP A 48 4.94 -23.06 -5.95
C ASP A 48 6.01 -23.20 -7.02
N ARG A 49 7.03 -22.34 -6.93
CA ARG A 49 8.14 -22.22 -7.89
C ARG A 49 7.73 -21.71 -9.27
N ALA A 50 8.69 -21.10 -9.95
CA ALA A 50 8.59 -20.64 -11.33
C ALA A 50 9.47 -21.47 -12.28
N SER A 51 10.37 -22.28 -11.72
CA SER A 51 11.19 -23.26 -12.43
C SER A 51 10.72 -24.68 -12.14
N SER A 52 10.98 -25.56 -13.10
CA SER A 52 10.91 -27.01 -12.90
C SER A 52 12.09 -27.52 -12.08
N THR A 53 11.97 -28.72 -11.52
CA THR A 53 13.09 -29.39 -10.82
C THR A 53 14.29 -29.64 -11.72
N VAL A 54 14.07 -29.82 -13.03
CA VAL A 54 15.15 -29.99 -14.01
C VAL A 54 15.91 -28.67 -14.21
N GLU A 55 15.19 -27.56 -14.36
CA GLU A 55 15.79 -26.22 -14.44
C GLU A 55 16.57 -25.89 -13.16
N GLU A 56 15.99 -26.17 -11.98
CA GLU A 56 16.64 -25.94 -10.67
C GLU A 56 17.95 -26.72 -10.53
N ASN A 57 17.97 -28.01 -10.91
CA ASN A 57 19.18 -28.84 -10.90
C ASN A 57 20.28 -28.32 -11.85
N GLN A 58 19.93 -27.48 -12.81
CA GLN A 58 20.86 -26.82 -13.73
C GLN A 58 21.18 -25.38 -13.30
N GLY A 59 20.65 -24.91 -12.16
CA GLY A 59 20.79 -23.54 -11.69
C GLY A 59 19.99 -22.51 -12.50
N ILE A 60 18.98 -22.96 -13.26
CA ILE A 60 18.15 -22.12 -14.12
C ILE A 60 16.89 -21.73 -13.34
N GLY A 61 16.65 -20.42 -13.22
CA GLY A 61 15.47 -19.87 -12.59
C GLY A 61 14.33 -19.57 -13.55
N GLY A 62 13.10 -19.55 -13.01
CA GLY A 62 11.94 -18.99 -13.67
C GLY A 62 11.59 -17.60 -13.16
N THR A 63 10.64 -16.95 -13.83
CA THR A 63 10.15 -15.62 -13.43
C THR A 63 8.66 -15.67 -13.14
N ILE A 64 8.27 -15.06 -12.01
CA ILE A 64 6.89 -14.66 -11.72
C ILE A 64 6.83 -13.15 -11.95
N ARG A 65 6.04 -12.73 -12.93
CA ARG A 65 5.89 -11.32 -13.29
C ARG A 65 4.43 -10.90 -13.20
N ILE A 66 4.19 -9.83 -12.46
CA ILE A 66 2.87 -9.22 -12.26
C ILE A 66 3.00 -7.74 -12.60
N THR A 67 2.30 -7.29 -13.64
CA THR A 67 2.42 -5.91 -14.14
C THR A 67 1.05 -5.30 -14.39
N GLY A 68 0.89 -4.01 -14.07
CA GLY A 68 -0.32 -3.24 -14.45
C GLY A 68 -1.62 -3.77 -13.83
N SER A 69 -1.55 -4.55 -12.75
CA SER A 69 -2.68 -5.34 -12.26
C SER A 69 -3.31 -4.76 -10.99
N LEU A 70 -4.53 -5.19 -10.68
CA LEU A 70 -5.25 -4.85 -9.46
C LEU A 70 -5.61 -6.12 -8.68
N PHE A 71 -5.30 -6.11 -7.39
CA PHE A 71 -5.75 -7.09 -6.41
C PHE A 71 -6.57 -6.37 -5.35
N ASP A 72 -7.89 -6.51 -5.41
CA ASP A 72 -8.81 -5.81 -4.51
C ASP A 72 -9.68 -6.78 -3.70
N GLY A 73 -9.71 -6.61 -2.38
CA GLY A 73 -10.63 -7.35 -1.52
C GLY A 73 -10.39 -8.86 -1.43
N ASN A 74 -9.22 -9.36 -1.84
CA ASN A 74 -8.93 -10.79 -1.80
C ASN A 74 -8.62 -11.27 -0.37
N ARG A 75 -8.99 -12.52 -0.07
CA ARG A 75 -8.92 -13.08 1.28
C ARG A 75 -8.23 -14.44 1.34
N ALA A 76 -7.37 -14.63 2.35
CA ALA A 76 -6.68 -15.89 2.61
C ALA A 76 -6.62 -16.21 4.11
N LYS A 77 -6.22 -17.43 4.49
CA LYS A 77 -6.19 -17.87 5.90
C LYS A 77 -4.80 -18.23 6.44
N ALA A 78 -3.77 -18.33 5.60
CA ALA A 78 -2.42 -18.65 6.07
C ALA A 78 -1.42 -17.57 5.68
N GLY A 79 -1.41 -17.16 4.41
CA GLY A 79 -0.45 -16.17 3.93
C GLY A 79 -0.86 -15.59 2.59
N GLY A 80 -0.67 -14.29 2.43
CA GLY A 80 -0.88 -13.59 1.17
C GLY A 80 -2.37 -13.42 0.90
N GLY A 81 -2.99 -12.39 1.48
CA GLY A 81 -4.42 -12.13 1.25
C GLY A 81 -4.75 -11.96 -0.23
N ALA A 82 -3.81 -11.47 -1.05
CA ALA A 82 -3.89 -11.49 -2.51
C ALA A 82 -2.99 -12.56 -3.13
N THR A 83 -1.69 -12.47 -2.91
CA THR A 83 -0.70 -13.25 -3.64
C THR A 83 0.25 -13.94 -2.67
N HIS A 84 0.32 -15.26 -2.78
CA HIS A 84 1.32 -16.08 -2.13
C HIS A 84 2.31 -16.58 -3.17
N LEU A 85 3.53 -16.07 -3.13
CA LEU A 85 4.54 -16.28 -4.15
C LEU A 85 5.71 -17.10 -3.58
N PHE A 86 5.54 -18.42 -3.56
CA PHE A 86 6.63 -19.35 -3.25
C PHE A 86 7.49 -19.59 -4.49
N THR A 87 8.80 -19.68 -4.28
CA THR A 87 9.80 -19.61 -5.34
C THR A 87 11.03 -20.45 -5.02
N ALA A 88 11.65 -21.05 -6.04
CA ALA A 88 12.91 -21.78 -5.92
C ALA A 88 14.12 -20.83 -5.85
N PRO A 89 15.31 -21.30 -5.42
CA PRO A 89 16.49 -20.45 -5.21
C PRO A 89 16.94 -19.65 -6.45
N ALA A 90 16.75 -20.16 -7.66
CA ALA A 90 17.14 -19.42 -8.87
C ALA A 90 16.04 -18.49 -9.41
N ASP A 91 14.79 -18.63 -8.94
CA ASP A 91 13.66 -17.89 -9.46
C ASP A 91 13.76 -16.38 -9.15
N GLN A 92 12.96 -15.57 -9.86
CA GLN A 92 12.80 -14.14 -9.62
C GLN A 92 11.32 -13.75 -9.56
N VAL A 93 10.99 -12.76 -8.72
CA VAL A 93 9.67 -12.12 -8.70
C VAL A 93 9.79 -10.66 -9.13
N ILE A 94 8.96 -10.25 -10.08
CA ILE A 94 8.85 -8.87 -10.57
C ILE A 94 7.40 -8.43 -10.42
N ILE A 95 7.17 -7.40 -9.61
CA ILE A 95 5.86 -6.76 -9.42
C ILE A 95 6.01 -5.30 -9.77
N GLU A 96 5.34 -4.86 -10.82
CA GLU A 96 5.45 -3.51 -11.33
C GLU A 96 4.06 -2.93 -11.58
N ASP A 97 3.90 -1.62 -11.37
CA ASP A 97 2.71 -0.90 -11.83
C ASP A 97 1.38 -1.47 -11.31
N THR A 98 1.40 -2.09 -10.13
CA THR A 98 0.29 -2.88 -9.60
C THR A 98 -0.34 -2.20 -8.38
N THR A 99 -1.61 -2.49 -8.10
CA THR A 99 -2.27 -2.05 -6.87
C THR A 99 -2.78 -3.26 -6.09
N TYR A 100 -2.45 -3.30 -4.81
CA TYR A 100 -2.98 -4.22 -3.82
C TYR A 100 -3.82 -3.43 -2.83
N SER A 101 -5.14 -3.53 -2.93
CA SER A 101 -6.09 -2.81 -2.07
C SER A 101 -6.97 -3.74 -1.26
N ASN A 102 -7.20 -3.40 0.01
CA ASN A 102 -8.22 -4.05 0.85
C ASN A 102 -8.10 -5.58 0.98
N ASN A 103 -6.91 -6.15 0.74
CA ASN A 103 -6.71 -7.58 0.85
C ASN A 103 -6.50 -7.98 2.31
N LYS A 104 -6.95 -9.17 2.67
CA LYS A 104 -6.91 -9.64 4.06
C LYS A 104 -6.37 -11.06 4.17
N VAL A 105 -5.53 -11.28 5.16
CA VAL A 105 -5.16 -12.63 5.59
C VAL A 105 -5.55 -12.84 7.04
N SER A 106 -6.33 -13.90 7.26
CA SER A 106 -6.71 -14.42 8.58
C SER A 106 -5.65 -15.43 9.05
N ALA A 107 -5.65 -15.80 10.34
CA ALA A 107 -4.77 -16.86 10.85
C ALA A 107 -5.33 -18.25 10.55
N LEU A 108 -4.45 -19.25 10.39
CA LEU A 108 -4.84 -20.65 10.25
C LEU A 108 -4.59 -21.36 11.60
N PRO A 109 -5.64 -21.80 12.32
CA PRO A 109 -5.45 -22.54 13.56
C PRO A 109 -4.59 -23.79 13.35
N GLY A 110 -3.49 -23.92 14.10
CA GLY A 110 -2.53 -25.01 13.96
C GLY A 110 -1.53 -24.84 12.80
N GLY A 111 -1.56 -23.72 12.08
CA GLY A 111 -0.67 -23.39 10.96
C GLY A 111 -0.03 -21.99 11.10
N ASP A 112 0.08 -21.27 9.99
CA ASP A 112 0.66 -19.92 9.92
C ASP A 112 -0.28 -18.87 10.58
N GLY A 113 0.30 -17.86 11.22
CA GLY A 113 -0.41 -16.79 11.93
C GLY A 113 -1.12 -15.78 11.03
N GLY A 114 -0.99 -15.89 9.70
CA GLY A 114 -1.63 -14.96 8.76
C GLY A 114 -0.73 -13.77 8.46
N ASN A 115 0.37 -14.01 7.74
CA ASN A 115 1.30 -12.96 7.33
C ASN A 115 0.99 -12.43 5.91
N GLY A 116 1.43 -11.20 5.59
CA GLY A 116 1.31 -10.64 4.25
C GLY A 116 -0.15 -10.37 3.87
N GLY A 117 -0.71 -9.25 4.36
CA GLY A 117 -2.12 -8.93 4.11
C GLY A 117 -2.49 -8.84 2.64
N ALA A 118 -1.54 -8.45 1.79
CA ALA A 118 -1.64 -8.62 0.34
C ALA A 118 -0.61 -9.61 -0.19
N LEU A 119 0.68 -9.30 -0.01
CA LEU A 119 1.79 -10.06 -0.59
C LEU A 119 2.47 -10.91 0.48
N TYR A 120 2.55 -12.21 0.25
CA TYR A 120 3.41 -13.13 0.99
C TYR A 120 4.42 -13.72 0.02
N GLN A 121 5.68 -13.34 0.17
CA GLN A 121 6.75 -13.74 -0.73
C GLN A 121 7.82 -14.49 0.07
N LEU A 122 8.09 -15.74 -0.31
CA LEU A 122 9.04 -16.59 0.39
C LEU A 122 9.84 -17.52 -0.54
N SER A 123 10.94 -18.05 0.01
CA SER A 123 11.82 -19.04 -0.62
C SER A 123 12.55 -19.85 0.45
N ASP A 124 12.92 -21.10 0.13
CA ASP A 124 13.67 -22.00 1.03
C ASP A 124 15.11 -21.51 1.27
N SER A 125 15.69 -20.75 0.34
CA SER A 125 17.02 -20.13 0.49
C SER A 125 17.13 -18.80 -0.26
N GLN A 126 18.22 -18.06 -0.07
CA GLN A 126 18.47 -16.79 -0.75
C GLN A 126 18.63 -16.99 -2.28
N ASN A 127 18.11 -16.05 -3.06
CA ASN A 127 17.74 -16.27 -4.47
C ASN A 127 17.81 -15.00 -5.33
N GLY A 128 17.31 -15.08 -6.58
CA GLY A 128 17.25 -14.00 -7.57
C GLY A 128 16.45 -12.74 -7.21
N GLY A 129 15.88 -12.68 -6.00
CA GLY A 129 15.30 -11.47 -5.42
C GLY A 129 13.85 -11.17 -5.80
N LEU A 130 13.33 -10.09 -5.23
CA LEU A 130 12.04 -9.47 -5.48
C LEU A 130 12.27 -8.04 -5.97
N ILE A 131 11.69 -7.71 -7.13
CA ILE A 131 11.63 -6.34 -7.63
C ILE A 131 10.19 -5.85 -7.45
N LEU A 132 10.02 -4.75 -6.73
CA LEU A 132 8.74 -4.10 -6.51
C LEU A 132 8.85 -2.63 -6.94
N ARG A 133 8.16 -2.23 -8.01
CA ARG A 133 8.23 -0.85 -8.53
C ARG A 133 6.86 -0.27 -8.82
N ASN A 134 6.71 1.03 -8.63
CA ASN A 134 5.51 1.78 -9.02
C ASN A 134 4.21 1.15 -8.49
N THR A 135 4.26 0.52 -7.32
CA THR A 135 3.18 -0.33 -6.79
C THR A 135 2.58 0.31 -5.54
N THR A 136 1.26 0.20 -5.40
CA THR A 136 0.54 0.69 -4.23
C THR A 136 -0.02 -0.45 -3.41
N PHE A 137 0.30 -0.46 -2.11
CA PHE A 137 -0.35 -1.30 -1.11
C PHE A 137 -1.20 -0.40 -0.23
N THR A 138 -2.52 -0.56 -0.29
CA THR A 138 -3.44 0.22 0.53
C THR A 138 -4.44 -0.61 1.29
N ASN A 139 -4.64 -0.28 2.56
CA ASN A 139 -5.69 -0.87 3.41
C ASN A 139 -5.65 -2.41 3.48
N ASN A 140 -4.48 -3.02 3.28
CA ASN A 140 -4.33 -4.46 3.41
C ASN A 140 -4.14 -4.83 4.88
N THR A 141 -4.68 -5.98 5.29
CA THR A 141 -4.72 -6.39 6.69
C THR A 141 -4.12 -7.78 6.88
N ALA A 142 -3.14 -7.89 7.76
CA ALA A 142 -2.58 -9.14 8.25
C ALA A 142 -2.94 -9.38 9.71
N MET A 143 -3.35 -10.60 10.05
CA MET A 143 -3.59 -10.99 11.44
C MET A 143 -2.31 -11.27 12.22
N SER A 144 -1.14 -11.33 11.57
CA SER A 144 0.16 -11.52 12.22
C SER A 144 1.15 -10.42 11.84
N GLN A 145 1.76 -10.44 10.66
CA GLN A 145 2.82 -9.50 10.28
C GLN A 145 2.75 -9.08 8.82
N GLY A 146 3.32 -7.92 8.50
CA GLY A 146 3.39 -7.44 7.12
C GLY A 146 2.01 -7.12 6.56
N GLY A 147 1.35 -6.09 7.09
CA GLY A 147 -0.02 -5.76 6.70
C GLY A 147 -0.16 -5.55 5.19
N GLY A 148 0.82 -4.91 4.54
CA GLY A 148 0.93 -4.87 3.08
C GLY A 148 1.67 -6.08 2.54
N ALA A 149 2.93 -6.24 2.93
CA ALA A 149 3.82 -7.27 2.41
C ALA A 149 4.64 -7.98 3.50
N TRP A 150 4.83 -9.28 3.33
CA TRP A 150 5.75 -10.11 4.11
C TRP A 150 6.73 -10.79 3.17
N ILE A 151 8.03 -10.56 3.40
CA ILE A 151 9.10 -10.97 2.49
C ILE A 151 10.14 -11.77 3.29
N PHE A 152 10.46 -12.98 2.81
CA PHE A 152 11.36 -13.91 3.51
C PHE A 152 12.36 -14.57 2.59
N ASN A 153 13.64 -14.59 3.03
CA ASN A 153 14.76 -15.19 2.30
C ASN A 153 14.91 -14.71 0.84
N ARG A 154 14.54 -13.45 0.56
CA ARG A 154 14.59 -12.83 -0.78
C ARG A 154 15.08 -11.40 -0.73
N PRO A 155 16.24 -11.06 -1.30
CA PRO A 155 16.65 -9.67 -1.43
C PRO A 155 15.59 -8.88 -2.17
N ALA A 156 15.12 -7.78 -1.60
CA ALA A 156 14.06 -6.96 -2.18
C ALA A 156 14.59 -5.60 -2.63
N THR A 157 14.20 -5.17 -3.83
CA THR A 157 14.34 -3.79 -4.27
C THR A 157 12.96 -3.19 -4.39
N ILE A 158 12.65 -2.21 -3.54
CA ILE A 158 11.37 -1.52 -3.48
C ILE A 158 11.60 -0.08 -3.91
N THR A 159 10.95 0.33 -5.01
CA THR A 159 11.20 1.65 -5.60
C THR A 159 9.89 2.31 -6.01
N ASN A 160 9.77 3.64 -5.84
CA ASN A 160 8.61 4.40 -6.32
C ASN A 160 7.26 3.82 -5.89
N SER A 161 7.21 3.27 -4.68
CA SER A 161 6.02 2.56 -4.22
C SER A 161 5.35 3.31 -3.09
N THR A 162 4.05 3.07 -2.91
CA THR A 162 3.28 3.69 -1.84
C THR A 162 2.66 2.60 -0.96
N PHE A 163 2.95 2.66 0.34
CA PHE A 163 2.33 1.80 1.34
C PHE A 163 1.52 2.66 2.29
N VAL A 164 0.19 2.57 2.24
CA VAL A 164 -0.69 3.44 3.01
C VAL A 164 -1.85 2.73 3.69
N GLY A 165 -2.04 2.97 4.99
CA GLY A 165 -3.19 2.41 5.70
C GLY A 165 -3.16 0.89 5.87
N ASN A 166 -2.02 0.23 5.64
CA ASN A 166 -1.89 -1.22 5.86
C ASN A 166 -1.76 -1.54 7.34
N ARG A 167 -2.29 -2.68 7.76
CA ARG A 167 -2.45 -3.02 9.18
C ARG A 167 -1.97 -4.44 9.49
N ALA A 168 -1.14 -4.58 10.51
CA ALA A 168 -0.85 -5.85 11.18
C ALA A 168 -1.58 -5.85 12.54
N GLU A 169 -2.69 -6.58 12.66
CA GLU A 169 -3.65 -6.42 13.76
C GLU A 169 -3.34 -7.24 15.01
N SER A 170 -2.39 -8.17 14.96
CA SER A 170 -2.07 -8.97 16.16
C SER A 170 -1.59 -8.05 17.29
N SER A 171 -2.36 -7.98 18.37
CA SER A 171 -1.94 -7.33 19.60
C SER A 171 -1.14 -8.32 20.44
N VAL A 172 0.10 -7.98 20.78
CA VAL A 172 0.95 -8.66 21.79
C VAL A 172 1.11 -10.18 21.59
N PRO A 173 2.20 -10.64 20.97
CA PRO A 173 2.64 -12.02 21.12
C PRO A 173 3.22 -12.28 22.53
N PRO A 174 2.99 -13.46 23.15
CA PRO A 174 3.71 -13.89 24.36
C PRO A 174 5.24 -13.92 24.22
N ASP A 175 5.76 -13.91 22.98
CA ASP A 175 7.18 -14.13 22.62
C ASP A 175 7.78 -13.05 21.69
N GLY A 176 7.05 -11.98 21.36
CA GLY A 176 7.53 -10.93 20.43
C GLY A 176 7.40 -11.24 18.93
N THR A 177 6.77 -12.35 18.52
CA THR A 177 6.81 -12.83 17.12
C THR A 177 5.68 -12.36 16.17
N THR A 178 4.62 -11.73 16.67
CA THR A 178 3.47 -11.25 15.86
C THR A 178 3.21 -9.76 16.05
N GLY A 179 2.39 -9.17 15.18
CA GLY A 179 1.94 -7.79 15.29
C GLY A 179 2.92 -6.77 14.73
N ASN A 180 3.83 -7.19 13.85
CA ASN A 180 4.94 -6.36 13.40
C ASN A 180 4.84 -5.97 11.93
N GLY A 181 5.43 -4.83 11.56
CA GLY A 181 5.54 -4.42 10.17
C GLY A 181 4.17 -4.11 9.58
N GLY A 182 3.53 -3.03 10.04
CA GLY A 182 2.19 -2.66 9.59
C GLY A 182 2.11 -2.51 8.07
N ALA A 183 3.15 -1.91 7.46
CA ALA A 183 3.31 -1.86 6.02
C ALA A 183 4.06 -3.09 5.49
N ILE A 184 5.28 -3.31 5.97
CA ILE A 184 6.20 -4.34 5.44
C ILE A 184 6.89 -5.08 6.59
N ALA A 185 6.95 -6.41 6.49
CA ALA A 185 7.81 -7.24 7.32
C ALA A 185 8.91 -7.88 6.47
N LEU A 186 10.16 -7.54 6.78
CA LEU A 186 11.37 -7.93 6.05
C LEU A 186 12.20 -8.92 6.85
N TYR A 187 12.24 -10.16 6.37
CA TYR A 187 13.13 -11.24 6.83
C TYR A 187 14.21 -11.53 5.79
N SER A 188 14.60 -10.50 5.04
CA SER A 188 15.62 -10.53 4.00
C SER A 188 16.26 -9.15 3.82
N PRO A 189 17.44 -9.07 3.17
CA PRO A 189 18.00 -7.78 2.81
C PRO A 189 17.06 -6.99 1.89
N ALA A 190 17.02 -5.67 2.02
CA ALA A 190 16.18 -4.84 1.15
C ALA A 190 16.76 -3.45 0.92
N ASP A 191 16.55 -2.93 -0.28
CA ASP A 191 16.80 -1.54 -0.64
C ASP A 191 15.45 -0.86 -0.92
N ILE A 192 15.13 0.17 -0.14
CA ILE A 192 13.90 0.96 -0.28
C ILE A 192 14.29 2.36 -0.76
N VAL A 193 13.83 2.74 -1.95
CA VAL A 193 14.24 3.96 -2.63
C VAL A 193 13.01 4.74 -3.09
N ASN A 194 12.96 6.05 -2.84
CA ASN A 194 11.88 6.92 -3.34
C ASN A 194 10.49 6.32 -3.09
N THR A 195 10.22 5.90 -1.86
CA THR A 195 8.98 5.22 -1.46
C THR A 195 8.28 6.03 -0.38
N THR A 196 6.96 6.04 -0.38
CA THR A 196 6.15 6.69 0.66
C THR A 196 5.47 5.62 1.51
N ILE A 197 5.79 5.56 2.80
CA ILE A 197 5.20 4.63 3.77
C ILE A 197 4.47 5.44 4.81
N ALA A 198 3.14 5.47 4.77
CA ALA A 198 2.34 6.38 5.57
C ALA A 198 1.10 5.76 6.22
N ASN A 199 0.71 6.22 7.40
CA ASN A 199 -0.54 5.83 8.06
C ASN A 199 -0.71 4.31 8.25
N ASN A 200 0.38 3.54 8.32
CA ASN A 200 0.32 2.10 8.55
C ASN A 200 0.32 1.81 10.06
N TYR A 201 -0.26 0.68 10.44
CA TYR A 201 -0.46 0.29 11.84
C TYR A 201 0.10 -1.09 12.14
N ALA A 202 0.85 -1.21 13.22
CA ALA A 202 1.31 -2.47 13.79
C ALA A 202 0.77 -2.65 15.21
N GLY A 203 0.20 -3.80 15.53
CA GLY A 203 -0.25 -4.11 16.89
C GLY A 203 0.89 -4.22 17.92
N TRP A 204 2.14 -4.36 17.46
CA TRP A 204 3.33 -4.45 18.30
C TRP A 204 4.42 -3.45 17.90
N SER A 205 5.19 -3.68 16.83
CA SER A 205 6.30 -2.79 16.45
C SER A 205 6.47 -2.57 14.95
N GLY A 206 7.05 -1.44 14.59
CA GLY A 206 7.31 -1.05 13.20
C GLY A 206 6.02 -0.87 12.43
N GLY A 207 5.26 0.19 12.71
CA GLY A 207 4.07 0.55 11.95
C GLY A 207 4.35 0.63 10.45
N ALA A 208 5.50 1.19 10.07
CA ALA A 208 6.00 1.16 8.70
C ALA A 208 6.68 -0.19 8.40
N VAL A 209 7.85 -0.43 9.00
CA VAL A 209 8.73 -1.54 8.62
C VAL A 209 9.20 -2.32 9.84
N LEU A 210 8.96 -3.63 9.84
CA LEU A 210 9.77 -4.57 10.60
C LEU A 210 10.95 -5.01 9.74
N ALA A 211 12.16 -4.88 10.27
CA ALA A 211 13.37 -5.43 9.66
C ALA A 211 14.07 -6.40 10.63
N ALA A 212 14.21 -7.66 10.21
CA ALA A 212 14.89 -8.68 11.02
C ALA A 212 16.34 -8.24 11.39
N PRO A 213 16.83 -8.60 12.59
CA PRO A 213 18.08 -8.04 13.12
C PRO A 213 19.33 -8.31 12.28
N ASP A 214 19.37 -9.43 11.56
CA ASP A 214 20.51 -9.90 10.75
C ASP A 214 20.42 -9.50 9.27
N LYS A 215 19.42 -8.69 8.89
CA LYS A 215 19.16 -8.33 7.49
C LYS A 215 19.54 -6.88 7.22
N ALA A 216 20.38 -6.64 6.21
CA ALA A 216 20.71 -5.29 5.79
C ALA A 216 19.50 -4.65 5.09
N VAL A 217 18.95 -3.59 5.67
CA VAL A 217 17.84 -2.83 5.07
C VAL A 217 18.28 -1.39 4.92
N THR A 218 18.39 -0.93 3.68
CA THR A 218 18.78 0.42 3.32
C THR A 218 17.58 1.24 2.89
N VAL A 219 17.61 2.53 3.21
CA VAL A 219 16.54 3.48 2.84
C VAL A 219 17.13 4.74 2.25
N LYS A 220 16.59 5.20 1.13
CA LYS A 220 16.99 6.41 0.42
C LYS A 220 15.75 7.18 -0.04
N ASN A 221 15.78 8.50 0.08
CA ASN A 221 14.73 9.39 -0.42
C ASN A 221 13.32 8.90 -0.01
N THR A 222 13.16 8.31 1.17
CA THR A 222 11.92 7.64 1.58
C THR A 222 11.21 8.47 2.63
N ILE A 223 9.88 8.53 2.54
CA ILE A 223 9.02 9.19 3.51
C ILE A 223 8.41 8.15 4.46
N PHE A 224 8.60 8.37 5.75
CA PHE A 224 7.94 7.68 6.86
C PHE A 224 6.96 8.65 7.52
N ALA A 225 5.66 8.49 7.31
CA ALA A 225 4.68 9.47 7.78
C ALA A 225 3.56 8.85 8.59
N ASP A 226 3.46 9.23 9.86
CA ASP A 226 2.29 8.93 10.70
C ASP A 226 2.00 7.43 10.82
N ASN A 227 3.04 6.58 10.76
CA ASN A 227 2.89 5.17 11.06
C ASN A 227 2.88 4.97 12.57
N THR A 228 2.16 3.95 13.03
CA THR A 228 1.94 3.74 14.46
C THR A 228 2.12 2.29 14.86
N ALA A 229 2.58 2.10 16.10
CA ALA A 229 2.73 0.81 16.73
C ALA A 229 2.10 0.82 18.13
N ALA A 230 1.35 -0.23 18.47
CA ALA A 230 0.54 -0.27 19.70
C ALA A 230 1.18 -1.03 20.87
N ASN A 231 2.51 -1.25 20.88
CA ASN A 231 3.16 -1.80 22.07
C ASN A 231 3.00 -0.87 23.28
N PRO A 232 2.95 -1.42 24.50
CA PRO A 232 2.68 -0.65 25.72
C PRO A 232 3.78 0.33 26.11
N TRP A 233 4.98 0.22 25.52
CA TRP A 233 6.09 1.14 25.78
C TRP A 233 6.11 2.37 24.86
N GLN A 234 5.19 2.44 23.90
CA GLN A 234 5.11 3.54 22.93
C GLN A 234 6.39 3.74 22.11
N ILE A 235 7.12 2.66 21.82
CA ILE A 235 8.38 2.69 21.06
C ILE A 235 8.18 2.18 19.63
N GLN A 236 9.17 2.35 18.76
CA GLN A 236 9.24 1.67 17.45
C GLN A 236 8.00 1.95 16.58
N GLN A 237 7.51 3.19 16.58
CA GLN A 237 6.30 3.59 15.85
C GLN A 237 6.50 3.44 14.33
N GLU A 238 7.61 3.96 13.81
CA GLU A 238 7.94 3.88 12.39
C GLU A 238 8.56 2.52 12.06
N THR A 239 9.70 2.20 12.65
CA THR A 239 10.46 1.00 12.32
C THR A 239 10.78 0.18 13.57
N SER A 240 10.93 -1.14 13.42
CA SER A 240 11.29 -2.04 14.54
C SER A 240 12.72 -1.85 15.06
N ARG A 241 13.54 -1.12 14.30
CA ARG A 241 14.91 -0.71 14.63
C ARG A 241 15.37 0.39 13.68
N GLU A 242 16.51 0.99 13.99
CA GLU A 242 17.20 1.88 13.06
C GLU A 242 17.61 1.12 11.77
N LEU A 243 17.31 1.70 10.62
CA LEU A 243 17.68 1.23 9.28
C LEU A 243 18.91 1.96 8.75
N THR A 244 19.56 1.41 7.73
CA THR A 244 20.75 2.02 7.12
C THR A 244 20.35 3.21 6.26
N ASP A 245 20.81 4.39 6.65
CA ASP A 245 20.53 5.64 5.94
C ASP A 245 21.43 5.79 4.69
N LEU A 246 20.80 6.08 3.55
CA LEU A 246 21.50 6.47 2.32
C LEU A 246 21.16 7.90 1.87
N GLY A 247 20.52 8.71 2.72
CA GLY A 247 20.23 10.12 2.49
C GLY A 247 18.82 10.40 1.95
N GLY A 248 18.38 11.66 2.13
CA GLY A 248 17.09 12.16 1.63
C GLY A 248 15.86 11.62 2.36
N ASN A 249 15.99 10.95 3.50
CA ASN A 249 14.85 10.36 4.20
C ASN A 249 14.14 11.39 5.10
N ILE A 250 12.80 11.35 5.12
CA ILE A 250 11.96 12.20 5.96
C ILE A 250 11.09 11.33 6.87
N GLN A 251 10.93 11.77 8.11
CA GLN A 251 10.02 11.19 9.09
C GLN A 251 9.12 12.28 9.68
N SER A 252 7.79 12.08 9.71
CA SER A 252 6.85 13.14 10.08
C SER A 252 6.92 13.53 11.56
N ARG A 253 7.28 12.59 12.45
CA ARG A 253 7.33 12.79 13.91
C ARG A 253 8.56 12.10 14.48
N PRO A 254 9.25 12.67 15.48
CA PRO A 254 10.38 11.99 16.12
C PRO A 254 9.89 10.76 16.91
N LYS A 255 10.83 9.89 17.29
CA LYS A 255 10.59 8.85 18.31
C LYS A 255 9.96 9.44 19.58
N LEU A 256 9.14 8.64 20.27
CA LEU A 256 8.30 9.12 21.37
C LEU A 256 9.00 9.07 22.73
N THR A 257 10.05 8.24 22.86
CA THR A 257 10.73 7.99 24.12
C THR A 257 12.25 8.05 23.99
N ASN A 258 12.93 8.05 25.14
CA ASN A 258 14.39 7.92 25.22
C ASN A 258 14.83 6.48 25.56
N LEU A 259 13.94 5.49 25.42
CA LEU A 259 14.30 4.09 25.63
C LEU A 259 15.32 3.67 24.56
N PHE A 260 16.25 2.79 24.93
CA PHE A 260 17.39 2.40 24.07
C PHE A 260 16.97 1.72 22.76
N ASN A 261 15.76 1.15 22.74
CA ASN A 261 15.18 0.46 21.59
C ASN A 261 14.09 1.28 20.90
N ASP A 262 13.94 2.57 21.23
CA ASP A 262 13.12 3.50 20.48
C ASP A 262 14.01 4.33 19.55
N ASN A 263 13.81 4.13 18.25
CA ASN A 263 14.63 4.69 17.20
C ASN A 263 13.76 5.48 16.24
N ASN A 264 14.34 6.52 15.65
CA ASN A 264 13.85 7.02 14.37
C ASN A 264 14.13 5.97 13.28
N ALA A 265 13.52 6.13 12.10
CA ALA A 265 13.69 5.24 10.97
C ALA A 265 15.18 5.06 10.60
N THR A 266 15.97 6.14 10.67
CA THR A 266 17.42 6.11 10.55
C THR A 266 18.07 7.07 11.56
N ALA A 267 19.38 6.97 11.74
CA ALA A 267 20.16 7.86 12.62
C ALA A 267 20.09 9.33 12.20
N SER A 268 20.05 9.61 10.89
CA SER A 268 20.11 10.95 10.30
C SER A 268 18.85 11.37 9.55
N VAL A 269 17.72 10.69 9.80
CA VAL A 269 16.45 11.05 9.17
C VAL A 269 16.06 12.48 9.53
N THR A 270 15.55 13.23 8.54
CA THR A 270 15.03 14.57 8.79
C THR A 270 13.63 14.50 9.37
N ILE A 271 13.45 15.11 10.54
CA ILE A 271 12.14 15.23 11.16
C ILE A 271 11.45 16.48 10.65
N ALA A 272 10.49 16.31 9.75
CA ALA A 272 9.75 17.40 9.15
C ALA A 272 8.41 16.90 8.61
N ASP A 273 7.43 17.80 8.48
CA ASP A 273 6.13 17.47 7.92
C ASP A 273 6.24 17.27 6.38
N PRO A 274 6.01 16.04 5.87
CA PRO A 274 6.04 15.78 4.43
C PRO A 274 4.80 16.34 3.71
N LYS A 275 3.80 16.88 4.42
CA LYS A 275 2.56 17.44 3.90
C LYS A 275 1.97 16.59 2.77
N LEU A 276 1.71 15.34 3.09
CA LEU A 276 1.07 14.41 2.15
C LEU A 276 -0.40 14.79 1.97
N GLY A 277 -0.86 14.82 0.73
CA GLY A 277 -2.27 14.90 0.38
C GLY A 277 -3.01 13.58 0.64
N THR A 278 -4.30 13.56 0.33
CA THR A 278 -5.11 12.34 0.43
C THR A 278 -4.71 11.33 -0.64
N LEU A 279 -4.92 10.04 -0.34
CA LEU A 279 -4.74 8.96 -1.31
C LEU A 279 -5.73 9.14 -2.46
N GLN A 280 -5.22 9.20 -3.69
CA GLN A 280 -6.02 9.47 -4.87
C GLN A 280 -5.36 8.91 -6.13
N GLU A 281 -6.15 8.69 -7.16
CA GLU A 281 -5.64 8.26 -8.46
C GLU A 281 -5.20 9.47 -9.28
N ILE A 282 -3.91 9.53 -9.64
CA ILE A 282 -3.33 10.55 -10.51
C ILE A 282 -2.57 9.83 -11.62
N ASN A 283 -2.89 10.12 -12.88
CA ASN A 283 -2.32 9.46 -14.06
C ASN A 283 -2.42 7.92 -13.99
N GLY A 284 -3.56 7.39 -13.52
CA GLY A 284 -3.80 5.95 -13.43
C GLY A 284 -3.03 5.25 -12.31
N LYS A 285 -2.42 6.00 -11.38
CA LYS A 285 -1.68 5.47 -10.22
C LYS A 285 -2.25 6.02 -8.93
N LEU A 286 -2.48 5.12 -7.97
CA LEU A 286 -2.93 5.50 -6.64
C LEU A 286 -1.74 5.98 -5.80
N VAL A 287 -1.68 7.26 -5.45
CA VAL A 287 -0.53 7.87 -4.77
C VAL A 287 -0.95 8.85 -3.67
N LEU A 288 -0.01 9.21 -2.80
CA LEU A 288 -0.12 10.34 -1.87
C LEU A 288 0.67 11.52 -2.46
N PRO A 289 0.02 12.54 -3.05
CA PRO A 289 0.74 13.67 -3.60
C PRO A 289 1.41 14.51 -2.51
N LEU A 290 2.55 15.12 -2.80
CA LEU A 290 3.10 16.17 -1.95
C LEU A 290 2.28 17.45 -2.11
N LEU A 291 2.01 18.17 -1.03
CA LEU A 291 1.32 19.46 -1.09
C LEU A 291 2.31 20.64 -1.10
N PRO A 292 1.91 21.82 -1.60
CA PRO A 292 2.76 23.02 -1.58
C PRO A 292 3.39 23.31 -0.22
N GLY A 293 4.69 23.59 -0.22
CA GLY A 293 5.49 23.83 0.98
C GLY A 293 5.78 22.58 1.81
N SER A 294 5.63 21.39 1.24
CA SER A 294 6.12 20.13 1.82
C SER A 294 7.63 20.19 2.01
N ALA A 295 8.13 19.65 3.13
CA ALA A 295 9.56 19.50 3.36
C ALA A 295 10.22 18.43 2.46
N ALA A 296 9.42 17.63 1.73
CA ALA A 296 9.92 16.59 0.83
C ALA A 296 10.20 17.09 -0.60
N ILE A 297 9.71 18.29 -0.94
CA ILE A 297 9.95 18.92 -2.23
C ILE A 297 11.42 19.35 -2.30
N ASP A 298 12.10 19.00 -3.39
CA ASP A 298 13.50 19.33 -3.67
C ASP A 298 14.48 18.93 -2.54
N PHE A 299 14.14 17.88 -1.78
CA PHE A 299 14.89 17.48 -0.58
C PHE A 299 15.78 16.25 -0.74
N GLY A 300 15.45 15.38 -1.70
CA GLY A 300 16.11 14.10 -1.88
C GLY A 300 17.52 14.20 -2.44
N THR A 301 18.16 13.04 -2.59
CA THR A 301 19.50 12.90 -3.17
C THR A 301 19.42 12.29 -4.56
N GLY A 302 20.01 12.95 -5.57
CA GLY A 302 19.89 12.51 -6.96
C GLY A 302 20.60 11.19 -7.29
N ALA A 303 21.71 10.87 -6.62
CA ALA A 303 22.49 9.67 -6.91
C ALA A 303 21.73 8.38 -6.52
N GLY A 304 21.33 7.59 -7.51
CA GLY A 304 20.56 6.35 -7.33
C GLY A 304 19.05 6.56 -7.20
N ALA A 305 18.55 7.79 -7.37
CA ALA A 305 17.13 8.04 -7.55
C ALA A 305 16.65 7.56 -8.94
N PRO A 306 15.42 7.05 -9.08
CA PRO A 306 14.86 6.68 -10.37
C PRO A 306 14.54 7.94 -11.21
N ASN A 307 14.64 7.81 -12.54
CA ASN A 307 14.41 8.92 -13.48
C ASN A 307 12.96 9.41 -13.55
N THR A 308 12.03 8.66 -12.97
CA THR A 308 10.61 9.01 -12.90
C THR A 308 10.06 8.71 -11.52
N ASP A 309 8.92 9.29 -11.18
CA ASP A 309 8.11 8.97 -10.01
C ASP A 309 7.15 7.80 -10.25
N GLN A 310 6.37 7.45 -9.24
CA GLN A 310 5.40 6.36 -9.32
C GLN A 310 4.39 6.52 -10.47
N ARG A 311 4.09 7.76 -10.86
CA ARG A 311 3.17 8.13 -11.95
C ARG A 311 3.84 8.16 -13.32
N GLY A 312 5.16 8.03 -13.37
CA GLY A 312 5.95 8.20 -14.58
C GLY A 312 6.33 9.66 -14.86
N VAL A 313 6.12 10.60 -13.92
CA VAL A 313 6.58 11.99 -14.06
C VAL A 313 8.11 12.02 -13.93
N THR A 314 8.79 12.75 -14.81
CA THR A 314 10.26 12.83 -14.83
C THR A 314 10.83 13.48 -13.57
N ARG A 315 12.05 13.07 -13.19
CA ARG A 315 12.83 13.64 -12.09
C ARG A 315 14.21 14.11 -12.54
N PRO A 316 14.81 15.14 -11.89
CA PRO A 316 14.17 16.03 -10.92
C PRO A 316 13.31 17.12 -11.59
N ILE A 317 12.37 17.70 -10.85
CA ILE A 317 11.66 18.95 -11.21
C ILE A 317 11.91 19.98 -10.12
N ASP A 318 12.17 21.24 -10.49
CA ASP A 318 12.20 22.38 -9.55
C ASP A 318 10.78 22.62 -9.02
N GLY A 319 10.47 21.97 -7.90
CA GLY A 319 9.14 21.91 -7.31
C GLY A 319 8.83 23.11 -6.42
N ASP A 320 9.84 23.73 -5.80
CA ASP A 320 9.69 24.93 -4.98
C ASP A 320 9.86 26.24 -5.77
N GLY A 321 10.33 26.18 -7.01
CA GLY A 321 10.47 27.31 -7.93
C GLY A 321 11.67 28.21 -7.61
N ASN A 322 12.68 27.70 -6.88
CA ASN A 322 13.87 28.45 -6.50
C ASN A 322 14.96 28.49 -7.59
N GLY A 323 14.77 27.78 -8.70
CA GLY A 323 15.70 27.67 -9.82
C GLY A 323 16.64 26.46 -9.76
N SER A 324 16.47 25.56 -8.78
CA SER A 324 17.26 24.34 -8.61
C SER A 324 16.36 23.11 -8.57
N ALA A 325 16.44 22.26 -9.59
CA ALA A 325 15.73 20.98 -9.62
C ALA A 325 16.48 19.91 -8.81
N ILE A 326 15.86 19.43 -7.72
CA ILE A 326 16.34 18.33 -6.89
C ILE A 326 15.24 17.27 -6.85
N VAL A 327 15.60 15.99 -6.69
CA VAL A 327 14.59 14.93 -6.62
C VAL A 327 13.80 15.07 -5.33
N ASP A 328 12.50 14.80 -5.37
CA ASP A 328 11.71 14.76 -4.16
C ASP A 328 11.96 13.46 -3.37
N SER A 329 11.73 13.56 -2.06
CA SER A 329 11.61 12.38 -1.22
C SER A 329 10.22 11.77 -1.38
N GLY A 330 10.16 10.44 -1.35
CA GLY A 330 8.94 9.66 -1.53
C GLY A 330 8.69 9.22 -2.97
N SER A 331 7.49 8.68 -3.18
CA SER A 331 7.05 8.07 -4.44
C SER A 331 6.53 9.07 -5.48
N TYR A 332 6.45 10.36 -5.13
CA TYR A 332 5.86 11.42 -5.94
C TYR A 332 6.90 12.49 -6.25
N GLU A 333 6.87 13.06 -7.47
CA GLU A 333 7.63 14.28 -7.84
C GLU A 333 6.69 15.47 -8.02
N PHE A 334 6.90 16.51 -7.24
CA PHE A 334 6.12 17.73 -7.23
C PHE A 334 6.55 18.63 -8.39
N SER A 335 5.57 19.12 -9.15
CA SER A 335 5.80 19.91 -10.35
C SER A 335 5.20 21.31 -10.28
N GLY A 336 5.01 21.85 -9.07
CA GLY A 336 4.37 23.16 -8.85
C GLY A 336 2.84 23.15 -9.02
N ASN A 337 2.30 22.23 -9.82
CA ASN A 337 0.86 22.04 -10.04
C ASN A 337 0.37 20.77 -9.34
N VAL A 338 -0.13 20.91 -8.11
CA VAL A 338 -1.11 19.97 -7.60
C VAL A 338 -2.46 20.61 -7.87
N ALA A 339 -3.18 20.09 -8.88
CA ALA A 339 -4.62 20.26 -8.89
C ALA A 339 -5.11 19.60 -7.60
N ILE A 340 -5.30 20.38 -6.54
CA ILE A 340 -5.95 19.88 -5.33
C ILE A 340 -7.33 19.42 -5.80
N PRO A 341 -7.70 18.15 -5.61
CA PRO A 341 -9.05 17.70 -5.92
C PRO A 341 -10.02 18.50 -5.07
N ALA A 342 -10.62 19.53 -5.65
CA ALA A 342 -11.74 20.18 -5.00
C ALA A 342 -12.92 19.20 -5.13
N PRO A 343 -13.66 18.92 -4.05
CA PRO A 343 -15.00 18.40 -4.23
C PRO A 343 -15.77 19.44 -5.06
N GLU A 344 -16.31 19.03 -6.20
CA GLU A 344 -17.10 19.88 -7.07
C GLU A 344 -18.48 19.25 -7.22
N ILE A 345 -19.49 20.06 -7.00
CA ILE A 345 -20.89 19.63 -7.04
C ILE A 345 -21.56 20.24 -8.27
N GLU A 346 -22.14 19.40 -9.11
CA GLU A 346 -23.01 19.84 -10.20
C GLU A 346 -24.45 19.46 -9.81
N VAL A 347 -25.38 20.42 -9.87
CA VAL A 347 -26.80 20.21 -9.54
C VAL A 347 -27.66 20.47 -10.78
N LYS A 348 -28.38 19.45 -11.25
CA LYS A 348 -29.19 19.53 -12.48
C LYS A 348 -30.69 19.46 -12.22
N ASP A 349 -31.45 20.32 -12.91
CA ASP A 349 -32.89 20.19 -13.13
C ASP A 349 -33.13 19.51 -14.49
N GLY A 350 -33.43 18.21 -14.47
CA GLY A 350 -33.43 17.39 -15.68
C GLY A 350 -32.03 17.34 -16.31
N THR A 351 -31.86 17.89 -17.51
CA THR A 351 -30.56 17.98 -18.20
C THR A 351 -29.86 19.33 -18.03
N THR A 352 -30.53 20.30 -17.41
CA THR A 352 -30.04 21.68 -17.31
C THR A 352 -29.28 21.86 -16.01
N ASP A 353 -28.06 22.37 -16.12
CA ASP A 353 -27.24 22.73 -14.96
C ASP A 353 -27.79 23.96 -14.23
N ILE A 354 -27.85 23.89 -12.90
CA ILE A 354 -28.27 24.99 -12.03
C ILE A 354 -27.02 25.71 -11.56
N VAL A 355 -26.78 26.87 -12.15
CA VAL A 355 -25.60 27.69 -11.85
C VAL A 355 -25.58 28.14 -10.39
N ASP A 356 -24.41 28.08 -9.79
CA ASP A 356 -24.15 28.56 -8.43
C ASP A 356 -24.64 29.98 -8.18
N GLY A 357 -25.29 30.17 -7.03
CA GLY A 357 -25.80 31.47 -6.59
C GLY A 357 -26.91 32.03 -7.49
N THR A 358 -27.50 31.23 -8.38
CA THR A 358 -28.60 31.69 -9.22
C THR A 358 -29.76 32.21 -8.37
N THR A 359 -30.23 33.41 -8.70
CA THR A 359 -31.44 34.02 -8.12
C THR A 359 -32.69 33.72 -8.94
N THR A 360 -32.52 33.02 -10.07
CA THR A 360 -33.64 32.60 -10.91
C THR A 360 -34.38 31.47 -10.21
N ALA A 361 -35.62 31.74 -9.81
CA ALA A 361 -36.43 30.75 -9.12
C ALA A 361 -36.70 29.54 -10.01
N ILE A 362 -36.49 28.34 -9.47
CA ILE A 362 -36.85 27.09 -10.13
C ILE A 362 -38.36 26.92 -10.00
N ASN A 363 -39.07 26.86 -11.12
CA ASN A 363 -40.52 26.68 -11.13
C ASN A 363 -40.88 25.20 -10.95
N PHE A 364 -41.69 24.90 -9.94
CA PHE A 364 -42.23 23.55 -9.66
C PHE A 364 -43.57 23.30 -10.37
N GLY A 365 -44.18 24.35 -10.91
CA GLY A 365 -45.52 24.34 -11.49
C GLY A 365 -46.61 24.74 -10.49
N SER A 366 -47.86 24.60 -10.91
CA SER A 366 -49.05 24.84 -10.08
C SER A 366 -49.73 23.52 -9.72
N THR A 367 -50.30 23.43 -8.53
CA THR A 367 -51.03 22.24 -8.06
C THR A 367 -52.28 22.64 -7.26
N THR A 368 -53.21 21.72 -7.12
CA THR A 368 -54.38 21.87 -6.23
C THR A 368 -53.96 21.80 -4.77
N ILE A 369 -54.66 22.53 -3.90
CA ILE A 369 -54.39 22.52 -2.45
C ILE A 369 -54.44 21.07 -1.93
N GLY A 370 -53.41 20.67 -1.17
CA GLY A 370 -53.26 19.32 -0.63
C GLY A 370 -52.66 18.29 -1.59
N THR A 371 -52.34 18.67 -2.83
CA THR A 371 -51.67 17.79 -3.81
C THR A 371 -50.20 18.17 -3.95
N PRO A 372 -49.25 17.33 -3.54
CA PRO A 372 -47.82 17.65 -3.61
C PRO A 372 -47.32 17.70 -5.06
N LEU A 373 -46.36 18.58 -5.33
CA LEU A 373 -45.55 18.56 -6.55
C LEU A 373 -44.20 17.91 -6.22
N VAL A 374 -43.73 17.05 -7.12
CA VAL A 374 -42.44 16.38 -6.99
C VAL A 374 -41.53 16.86 -8.11
N LYS A 375 -40.31 17.26 -7.74
CA LYS A 375 -39.27 17.63 -8.68
C LYS A 375 -37.97 16.93 -8.28
N ASN A 376 -37.30 16.33 -9.26
CA ASN A 376 -36.07 15.58 -9.05
C ASN A 376 -34.88 16.41 -9.50
N PHE A 377 -33.90 16.56 -8.61
CA PHE A 377 -32.60 17.12 -8.95
C PHE A 377 -31.56 16.00 -9.01
N THR A 378 -30.65 16.09 -9.96
CA THR A 378 -29.49 15.18 -10.02
C THR A 378 -28.28 15.90 -9.45
N ILE A 379 -27.61 15.28 -8.49
CA ILE A 379 -26.35 15.77 -7.94
C ILE A 379 -25.25 14.88 -8.47
N ASN A 380 -24.30 15.47 -9.20
CA ASN A 380 -23.10 14.78 -9.63
C ASN A 380 -21.91 15.33 -8.82
N ASN A 381 -21.07 14.42 -8.34
CA ASN A 381 -19.73 14.78 -7.91
C ASN A 381 -18.85 14.83 -9.16
N THR A 382 -18.65 16.02 -9.70
CA THR A 382 -17.75 16.26 -10.85
C THR A 382 -16.31 16.50 -10.39
N GLY A 383 -16.09 16.60 -9.08
CA GLY A 383 -14.79 16.65 -8.46
C GLY A 383 -14.16 15.26 -8.29
N ASN A 384 -12.90 15.27 -7.87
CA ASN A 384 -12.04 14.12 -7.66
C ASN A 384 -11.80 13.81 -6.17
N SER A 385 -12.56 14.44 -5.28
CA SER A 385 -12.65 14.15 -3.85
C SER A 385 -14.06 13.64 -3.47
N ALA A 386 -14.21 13.00 -2.31
CA ALA A 386 -15.51 12.50 -1.86
C ALA A 386 -16.47 13.66 -1.51
N LEU A 387 -17.64 13.70 -2.15
CA LEU A 387 -18.70 14.65 -1.85
C LEU A 387 -19.55 14.15 -0.67
N SER A 388 -19.51 14.86 0.47
CA SER A 388 -20.36 14.59 1.63
C SER A 388 -21.50 15.60 1.69
N LEU A 389 -22.75 15.12 1.66
CA LEU A 389 -23.95 15.95 1.72
C LEU A 389 -24.61 15.82 3.11
N THR A 390 -25.10 16.94 3.63
CA THR A 390 -25.99 16.96 4.80
C THR A 390 -27.43 17.22 4.36
N ALA A 391 -28.39 16.98 5.26
CA ALA A 391 -29.79 17.30 4.97
C ALA A 391 -29.93 18.80 4.62
N PRO A 392 -30.61 19.15 3.50
CA PRO A 392 -30.77 20.54 3.11
C PRO A 392 -31.67 21.29 4.07
N THR A 393 -31.40 22.57 4.28
CA THR A 393 -32.33 23.46 4.99
C THR A 393 -33.44 23.88 4.02
N LEU A 394 -34.64 23.35 4.24
CA LEU A 394 -35.80 23.61 3.38
C LEU A 394 -36.77 24.63 4.01
N PRO A 395 -37.42 25.51 3.22
CA PRO A 395 -38.51 26.36 3.69
C PRO A 395 -39.72 25.55 4.15
N THR A 396 -40.59 26.18 4.96
CA THR A 396 -41.87 25.57 5.37
C THR A 396 -42.69 25.13 4.16
N GLY A 397 -43.11 23.86 4.14
CA GLY A 397 -43.90 23.28 3.05
C GLY A 397 -43.11 22.47 2.03
N PHE A 398 -41.78 22.39 2.15
CA PHE A 398 -40.89 21.52 1.38
C PHE A 398 -40.33 20.40 2.26
N THR A 399 -40.08 19.22 1.67
CA THR A 399 -39.56 18.02 2.36
C THR A 399 -38.57 17.28 1.51
#